data_AF-A0A947I5A0-F1
#
_entry.id   AF-A0A947I5A0-F1
#
_cell.length_a   1.000
_cell.length_b   1.000
_cell.length_c   1.000
_cell.angle_alpha   90.00
_cell.angle_beta   90.00
_cell.angle_gamma   90.00
#
_symmetry.space_group_name_H-M   'P 1'
#
loop_
_entity.id
_entity.type
_entity.pdbx_description
1 polymer ?
#
loop_
_entity_poly.entity_id
_entity_poly.type
_entity_poly.pdbx_seq_one_letter_code
_entity_poly.pdbx_strand_id
1 'polypeptide(L)'
;MKRNQFIWLIVFAAALISLWMLPVIMAGYPWRLIFLDHAKQFASGGGLVIDSHRLMPVLISVLSPLVGWNNSIGWSFTGSIILALALIPWWILCRKLFDAKVAWGSTTL
;
A
#
# COMPACT_ATOMS: atom_id res chain seq x y z
N MET A 1 18.58 -5.46 -14.57
CA MET A 1 18.15 -4.06 -14.37
C MET A 1 19.39 -3.20 -14.21
N LYS A 2 19.50 -2.05 -14.89
CA LYS A 2 20.67 -1.17 -14.71
C LYS A 2 20.59 -0.51 -13.32
N ARG A 3 21.72 -0.39 -12.61
CA ARG A 3 21.80 0.22 -11.26
C ARG A 3 21.05 1.55 -11.16
N ASN A 4 21.20 2.42 -12.15
CA ASN A 4 20.57 3.73 -12.17
C ASN A 4 19.03 3.64 -12.23
N GLN A 5 18.45 2.67 -12.94
CA GLN A 5 17.00 2.50 -13.04
C GLN A 5 16.38 2.10 -11.69
N PHE A 6 17.10 1.27 -10.92
CA PHE A 6 16.65 0.86 -9.59
C PHE A 6 16.65 2.02 -8.60
N ILE A 7 17.69 2.86 -8.63
CA ILE A 7 17.76 4.07 -7.80
C ILE A 7 16.57 4.99 -8.12
N TRP A 8 16.27 5.22 -9.40
CA TRP A 8 15.12 6.03 -9.79
C TRP A 8 13.79 5.45 -9.32
N LEU A 9 13.63 4.12 -9.29
CA LEU A 9 12.42 3.48 -8.76
C LEU A 9 12.27 3.73 -7.26
N ILE A 10 13.36 3.66 -6.49
CA ILE A 10 13.35 3.96 -5.05
C ILE A 10 13.00 5.42 -4.81
N VAL A 11 13.62 6.35 -5.55
CA VAL A 11 13.34 7.79 -5.43
C VAL A 11 11.87 8.08 -5.78
N PHE A 12 11.36 7.47 -6.85
CA PHE A 12 9.96 7.61 -7.26
C PHE A 12 8.99 7.02 -6.21
N ALA A 13 9.29 5.84 -5.66
CA ALA A 13 8.51 5.24 -4.58
C ALA A 13 8.45 6.15 -3.34
N ALA A 14 9.58 6.73 -2.93
CA ALA A 14 9.62 7.68 -1.81
C ALA A 14 8.82 8.97 -2.09
N ALA A 15 8.90 9.49 -3.32
CA ALA A 15 8.12 10.65 -3.75
C ALA A 15 6.61 10.34 -3.73
N LEU A 16 6.20 9.15 -4.20
CA LEU A 16 4.80 8.72 -4.17
C LEU A 16 4.26 8.55 -2.75
N ILE A 17 5.04 7.94 -1.84
CA ILE A 17 4.66 7.83 -0.42
C ILE A 17 4.41 9.23 0.15
N SER A 18 5.33 10.17 -0.11
CA SER A 18 5.22 11.55 0.36
C SER A 18 3.99 12.26 -0.21
N LEU A 19 3.74 12.10 -1.51
CA LEU A 19 2.59 12.68 -2.21
C LEU A 19 1.27 12.10 -1.69
N TRP A 20 1.21 10.79 -1.44
CA TRP A 20 0.02 10.11 -0.92
C TRP A 20 -0.29 10.44 0.55
N MET A 21 0.75 10.72 1.33
CA MET A 21 0.59 11.15 2.73
C MET A 21 0.21 12.61 2.85
N LEU A 22 0.40 13.41 1.81
CA LEU A 22 0.19 14.86 1.82
C LEU A 22 -1.25 15.25 2.22
N PRO A 23 -2.32 14.63 1.66
CA PRO A 23 -3.69 14.87 2.12
C PRO A 23 -3.92 14.47 3.58
N VAL A 24 -3.32 13.36 4.02
CA VAL A 24 -3.45 12.83 5.38
C VAL A 24 -2.84 13.79 6.39
N ILE A 25 -1.70 14.39 6.05
CA ILE A 25 -0.97 15.35 6.88
C ILE A 25 -1.69 16.70 6.90
N MET A 26 -2.19 17.18 5.75
CA MET A 26 -2.79 18.51 5.63
C MET A 26 -4.24 18.58 6.11
N ALA A 27 -5.06 17.59 5.74
CA ALA A 27 -6.50 17.60 6.02
C ALA A 27 -6.89 16.68 7.19
N GLY A 28 -5.93 15.92 7.73
CA GLY A 28 -6.21 14.85 8.68
C GLY A 28 -6.85 13.63 8.00
N TYR A 29 -7.13 12.59 8.80
CA TYR A 29 -7.79 11.37 8.32
C TYR A 29 -9.15 11.18 9.00
N PRO A 30 -10.25 11.74 8.43
CA PRO A 30 -11.58 11.64 9.04
C PRO A 30 -12.26 10.28 8.77
N TRP A 31 -11.63 9.39 7.99
CA TRP A 31 -12.25 8.15 7.50
C TRP A 31 -11.84 6.94 8.33
N ARG A 32 -12.83 6.13 8.72
CA ARG A 32 -12.59 4.82 9.34
C ARG A 32 -12.29 3.79 8.24
N LEU A 33 -11.27 2.97 8.43
CA LEU A 33 -10.97 1.87 7.52
C LEU A 33 -12.14 0.88 7.51
N ILE A 34 -12.75 0.69 6.33
CA ILE A 34 -13.96 -0.12 6.12
C ILE A 34 -13.78 -1.57 6.61
N PHE A 35 -12.56 -2.09 6.58
CA PHE A 35 -12.24 -3.47 6.97
C PHE A 35 -11.74 -3.63 8.40
N LEU A 36 -11.63 -2.55 9.18
CA LEU A 36 -11.01 -2.58 10.50
C LEU A 36 -11.81 -3.40 11.52
N ASP A 37 -13.14 -3.32 11.45
CA ASP A 37 -14.01 -4.05 12.37
C ASP A 37 -14.02 -5.55 12.06
N HIS A 38 -14.03 -5.93 10.78
CA HIS A 38 -13.84 -7.31 10.35
C HIS A 38 -12.47 -7.86 10.75
N ALA A 39 -11.41 -7.04 10.66
CA ALA A 39 -10.06 -7.42 11.07
C ALA A 39 -9.96 -7.67 12.58
N LYS A 40 -10.62 -6.82 13.39
CA LYS A 40 -10.71 -7.00 14.85
C LYS A 40 -11.44 -8.29 15.21
N GLN A 41 -12.59 -8.54 14.56
CA GLN A 41 -13.36 -9.77 14.78
C GLN A 41 -12.56 -11.03 14.42
N PHE A 42 -11.85 -11.00 13.28
CA PHE A 42 -10.96 -12.10 12.89
C PHE A 42 -9.84 -12.31 13.91
N ALA A 43 -9.19 -11.23 14.37
CA ALA A 43 -8.12 -11.31 15.36
C ALA A 43 -8.59 -11.86 16.72
N SER A 44 -9.81 -11.54 17.14
CA SER A 44 -10.36 -12.00 18.43
C SER A 44 -11.02 -13.38 18.38
N GLY A 45 -11.65 -13.73 17.25
CA GLY A 45 -12.53 -14.90 17.14
C GLY A 45 -11.98 -16.04 16.28
N GLY A 46 -10.90 -15.84 15.52
CA GLY A 46 -10.30 -16.83 14.62
C GLY A 46 -11.15 -17.20 13.39
N GLY A 47 -12.42 -16.81 13.37
CA GLY A 47 -13.35 -17.02 12.26
C GLY A 47 -13.28 -15.90 11.23
N LEU A 48 -13.15 -16.25 9.95
CA LEU A 48 -13.41 -15.32 8.86
C LEU A 48 -14.92 -15.14 8.74
N VAL A 49 -15.40 -13.90 8.90
CA VAL A 49 -16.77 -13.55 8.50
C VAL A 49 -16.93 -13.95 7.03
N ILE A 50 -18.04 -14.63 6.70
CA ILE A 50 -18.36 -15.04 5.33
C ILE A 50 -18.66 -13.76 4.53
N ASP A 51 -17.61 -13.15 4.02
CA ASP A 51 -17.65 -11.92 3.25
C ASP A 51 -16.77 -12.08 2.00
N SER A 52 -17.01 -11.26 0.98
CA SER A 52 -16.29 -11.27 -0.31
C SER A 52 -14.86 -10.71 -0.20
N HIS A 53 -14.53 -10.05 0.92
CA HIS A 53 -13.28 -9.31 1.10
C HIS A 53 -12.36 -9.90 2.16
N ARG A 54 -12.20 -11.23 2.23
CA ARG A 54 -11.50 -11.93 3.34
C ARG A 54 -10.01 -11.62 3.48
N LEU A 55 -9.33 -11.27 2.38
CA LEU A 55 -7.88 -11.05 2.41
C LEU A 55 -7.51 -9.78 3.20
N MET A 56 -8.27 -8.69 3.02
CA MET A 56 -7.92 -7.40 3.61
C MET A 56 -8.00 -7.41 5.16
N PRO A 57 -9.05 -7.97 5.79
CA PRO A 57 -9.11 -8.18 7.24
C PRO A 57 -7.97 -9.01 7.81
N VAL A 58 -7.50 -10.04 7.08
CA VAL A 58 -6.35 -10.86 7.49
C VAL A 58 -5.06 -10.04 7.44
N LEU A 59 -4.83 -9.28 6.37
CA LEU A 59 -3.65 -8.43 6.27
C LEU A 59 -3.65 -7.34 7.34
N ILE A 60 -4.80 -6.70 7.59
CA ILE A 60 -4.95 -5.71 8.66
C ILE A 60 -4.73 -6.35 10.03
N SER A 61 -5.27 -7.55 10.30
CA SER A 61 -5.07 -8.19 11.60
C SER A 61 -3.60 -8.51 11.87
N VAL A 62 -2.87 -8.99 10.86
CA VAL A 62 -1.43 -9.28 10.96
C VAL A 62 -0.60 -8.01 11.17
N LEU A 63 -0.95 -6.91 10.51
CA LEU A 63 -0.23 -5.64 10.61
C LEU A 63 -0.63 -4.81 11.84
N SER A 64 -1.80 -5.10 12.43
CA SER A 64 -2.36 -4.35 13.56
C SER A 64 -1.47 -4.25 14.80
N PRO A 65 -0.64 -5.24 15.19
CA PRO A 65 0.24 -5.11 16.35
C PRO A 65 1.35 -4.08 16.14
N LEU A 66 1.73 -3.82 14.87
CA LEU A 66 2.78 -2.86 14.51
C LEU A 66 2.20 -1.45 14.34
N VAL A 67 1.04 -1.34 13.68
CA VAL A 67 0.44 -0.05 13.31
C VAL A 67 -0.45 0.49 14.42
N GLY A 68 -1.14 -0.39 15.14
CA GLY A 68 -2.17 -0.05 16.11
C GLY A 68 -3.55 0.12 15.46
N TRP A 69 -4.60 -0.39 16.11
CA TRP A 69 -5.95 -0.42 15.54
C TRP A 69 -6.55 0.96 15.27
N ASN A 70 -6.26 1.94 16.12
CA ASN A 70 -6.86 3.28 16.04
C ASN A 70 -5.90 4.31 15.41
N ASN A 71 -4.75 3.87 14.93
CA ASN A 71 -3.74 4.74 14.32
C ASN A 71 -4.03 4.95 12.83
N SER A 72 -5.00 5.82 12.52
CA SER A 72 -5.42 6.09 11.14
C SER A 72 -4.26 6.57 10.26
N ILE A 73 -3.40 7.46 10.78
CA ILE A 73 -2.22 7.96 10.07
C ILE A 73 -1.26 6.82 9.73
N GLY A 74 -1.00 5.94 10.70
CA GLY A 74 -0.15 4.76 10.51
C GLY A 74 -0.68 3.85 9.41
N TRP A 75 -1.99 3.61 9.37
CA TRP A 75 -2.60 2.80 8.31
C TRP A 75 -2.54 3.44 6.93
N SER A 76 -2.73 4.75 6.82
CA SER A 76 -2.54 5.47 5.56
C SER A 76 -1.10 5.35 5.08
N PHE A 77 -0.14 5.48 6.00
CA PHE A 77 1.28 5.30 5.71
C PHE A 77 1.59 3.88 5.23
N THR A 78 1.08 2.86 5.93
CA THR A 78 1.20 1.46 5.50
C THR A 78 0.61 1.23 4.11
N GLY A 79 -0.56 1.79 3.82
CA GLY A 79 -1.18 1.72 2.49
C GLY A 79 -0.30 2.35 1.40
N SER A 80 0.28 3.53 1.68
CA SER A 80 1.19 4.20 0.76
C SER A 80 2.46 3.40 0.46
N ILE A 81 3.02 2.72 1.48
CA ILE A 81 4.17 1.83 1.30
C ILE A 81 3.79 0.64 0.43
N ILE A 82 2.67 -0.02 0.71
CA ILE A 82 2.22 -1.20 -0.05
C ILE A 82 2.03 -0.81 -1.52
N LEU A 83 1.39 0.33 -1.80
CA LEU A 83 1.22 0.84 -3.15
C LEU A 83 2.57 1.10 -3.84
N ALA A 84 3.49 1.78 -3.16
CA ALA A 84 4.81 2.07 -3.69
C ALA A 84 5.62 0.80 -3.99
N LEU A 85 5.54 -0.21 -3.12
CA LEU A 85 6.18 -1.51 -3.32
C LEU A 85 5.54 -2.30 -4.47
N ALA A 86 4.23 -2.18 -4.68
CA ALA A 86 3.51 -2.85 -5.77
C ALA A 86 3.91 -2.31 -7.17
N LEU A 87 4.42 -1.08 -7.24
CA LEU A 87 4.89 -0.50 -8.50
C LEU A 87 6.23 -1.08 -8.97
N ILE A 88 7.04 -1.64 -8.07
CA ILE A 88 8.30 -2.29 -8.44
C ILE A 88 8.06 -3.53 -9.33
N PRO A 89 7.24 -4.53 -8.92
CA PRO A 89 6.94 -5.67 -9.77
C PRO A 89 6.15 -5.26 -11.02
N TRP A 90 5.29 -4.23 -10.94
CA TRP A 90 4.62 -3.67 -12.12
C TRP A 90 5.60 -3.15 -13.17
N TRP A 91 6.55 -2.31 -12.75
CA TRP A 91 7.58 -1.79 -13.64
C TRP A 91 8.44 -2.91 -14.23
N ILE A 92 8.82 -3.91 -13.41
CA ILE A 92 9.57 -5.09 -13.88
C ILE A 92 8.78 -5.86 -14.93
N LEU A 93 7.47 -6.04 -14.73
CA LEU A 93 6.59 -6.72 -15.67
C LEU A 93 6.50 -5.95 -16.99
N CYS A 94 6.23 -4.63 -16.93
CA CYS A 94 6.21 -3.79 -18.12
C CYS A 94 7.55 -3.78 -18.85
N ARG A 95 8.68 -3.87 -18.14
CA ARG A 95 10.02 -4.00 -18.76
C ARG A 95 10.28 -5.33 -19.44
N LYS A 96 9.61 -6.40 -19.00
CA LYS A 96 9.71 -7.72 -19.63
C LYS A 96 8.87 -7.81 -20.89
N LEU A 97 7.72 -7.13 -20.90
CA LEU A 97 6.79 -7.14 -22.03
C LEU A 97 7.10 -6.03 -23.06
N PHE A 98 7.66 -4.90 -22.62
CA PHE A 98 7.86 -3.70 -23.41
C PHE A 98 9.20 -3.00 -23.11
N ASP A 99 9.44 -1.89 -23.79
CA ASP A 99 10.62 -1.07 -23.61
C ASP A 99 10.65 -0.26 -22.31
N ALA A 100 11.84 0.26 -21.99
CA ALA A 100 12.07 1.02 -20.76
C ALA A 100 11.22 2.28 -20.68
N LYS A 101 10.96 2.92 -21.83
CA LYS A 101 10.13 4.11 -21.92
C LYS A 101 8.68 3.80 -21.56
N VAL A 102 8.15 2.67 -22.06
CA VAL A 102 6.77 2.25 -21.78
C VAL A 102 6.59 1.89 -20.31
N ALA A 103 7.54 1.16 -19.72
CA ALA A 103 7.49 0.80 -18.31
C ALA A 103 7.54 2.03 -17.38
N TRP A 104 8.34 3.03 -17.73
CA TRP A 104 8.34 4.30 -16.97
C TRP A 104 7.03 5.05 -17.16
N GLY A 105 6.57 5.21 -18.40
CA GLY A 105 5.29 5.86 -18.70
C GLY A 105 4.12 5.23 -17.93
N SER A 106 4.02 3.90 -17.88
CA SER A 106 2.94 3.18 -17.19
C SER A 106 3.04 3.18 -15.65
N THR A 107 4.18 3.60 -15.10
CA THR A 107 4.39 3.66 -13.65
C THR A 107 4.20 5.09 -13.12
N THR A 108 4.37 6.09 -13.99
CA THR A 108 4.24 7.52 -13.65
C THR A 108 2.91 8.14 -14.05
N LEU A 109 2.23 7.58 -15.07
CA LEU A 109 0.89 7.96 -15.50
C LEU A 109 -0.16 7.18 -14.72
#